data_AF-A0A379VQY4-F1
#
_entry.id   AF-A0A379VQY4-F1
#
_cell.length_a   1.000
_cell.length_b   1.000
_cell.length_c   1.000
_cell.angle_alpha   90.00
_cell.angle_beta   90.00
_cell.angle_gamma   90.00
#
_symmetry.space_group_name_H-M   'P 1'
#
loop_
_entity.id
_entity.type
_entity.pdbx_description
1 polymer ?
#
loop_
_entity_poly.entity_id
_entity_poly.type
_entity_poly.pdbx_seq_one_letter_code
_entity_poly.pdbx_strand_id
1 'polypeptide(L)'
;MLSGNRNFEGRIHPLVKTNWLASPPLVVAYALAGNMNINLATDPLGYDRKGDPVYLKDIWPSAQEIARAVELVSSDMFRKEYAEVFEGTEEWKSIQVESSDTYGWQSDSTYIRLSPFFDEMQAQPAPVKDIHGARILAMLGDSVTTDHISPAGSIKPDSPAGRYLQNHGVERKDFNSYGSRRGNHEVMMRGTFANIRIRNEMLPGVEGGMTRHLPGTEAMSIYDAAMLYQQEKTPLAVIAGKEYGSGSSRDWAAKGPRLLGIRVVIAESFERIHRSNLIGMGILPLEFPQGVTRKTLGLTGEEVIDVADLQNLRPGATIPVTLTRSDGSKETVPCRCRIDTATELTYYQNDGILHYVIRNMLN
;
A
#
# COMPACT_ATOMS: atom_id res chain seq x y z
N MET A 1 6.63 18.88 -12.63
CA MET A 1 7.07 17.85 -13.61
C MET A 1 8.17 17.02 -12.98
N LEU A 2 8.32 15.76 -13.36
CA LEU A 2 9.38 14.90 -12.83
C LEU A 2 9.86 13.88 -13.86
N SER A 3 11.11 13.43 -13.73
CA SER A 3 11.70 12.35 -14.51
C SER A 3 11.62 10.99 -13.81
N GLY A 4 10.57 10.82 -13.01
CA GLY A 4 10.24 9.55 -12.37
C GLY A 4 9.34 8.69 -13.26
N ASN A 5 8.74 7.68 -12.66
CA ASN A 5 7.87 6.71 -13.35
C ASN A 5 6.42 6.71 -12.86
N ARG A 6 6.05 7.62 -11.93
CA ARG A 6 4.71 7.68 -11.31
C ARG A 6 4.30 9.10 -10.99
N ASN A 7 3.04 9.44 -11.24
CA ASN A 7 2.49 10.79 -11.08
C ASN A 7 1.08 10.79 -10.45
N PHE A 8 0.74 9.78 -9.63
CA PHE A 8 -0.54 9.69 -8.93
C PHE A 8 -0.82 10.93 -8.06
N GLU A 9 -2.11 11.28 -7.94
CA GLU A 9 -2.55 12.43 -7.15
C GLU A 9 -2.10 12.32 -5.69
N GLY A 10 -1.66 13.45 -5.11
CA GLY A 10 -1.27 13.55 -3.70
C GLY A 10 0.06 12.86 -3.33
N ARG A 11 0.73 12.20 -4.29
CA ARG A 11 1.97 11.45 -4.03
C ARG A 11 3.24 12.29 -4.08
N ILE A 12 3.35 13.22 -5.03
CA ILE A 12 4.58 13.98 -5.26
C ILE A 12 4.70 15.13 -4.25
N HIS A 13 3.66 15.95 -4.14
CA HIS A 13 3.59 17.03 -3.17
C HIS A 13 2.11 17.36 -2.88
N PRO A 14 1.71 17.62 -1.62
CA PRO A 14 0.30 17.80 -1.25
C PRO A 14 -0.37 19.02 -1.92
N LEU A 15 0.40 20.06 -2.25
CA LEU A 15 -0.10 21.26 -2.93
C LEU A 15 -0.17 21.13 -4.46
N VAL A 16 0.35 20.04 -5.04
CA VAL A 16 0.42 19.88 -6.49
C VAL A 16 -0.72 18.98 -6.97
N LYS A 17 -1.68 19.57 -7.66
CA LYS A 17 -2.86 18.86 -8.20
C LYS A 17 -2.53 18.03 -9.45
N THR A 18 -1.65 18.53 -10.31
CA THR A 18 -1.30 17.89 -11.59
C THR A 18 0.20 17.60 -11.66
N ASN A 19 0.54 16.37 -12.02
CA ASN A 19 1.91 15.88 -12.09
C ASN A 19 2.15 15.24 -13.47
N TRP A 20 3.26 15.56 -14.10
CA TRP A 20 3.60 15.09 -15.45
C TRP A 20 4.94 14.36 -15.45
N LEU A 21 4.96 13.20 -16.10
CA LEU A 21 6.18 12.43 -16.35
C LEU A 21 6.81 12.92 -17.66
N ALA A 22 8.11 13.20 -17.63
CA ALA A 22 8.86 13.63 -18.79
C ALA A 22 10.31 13.13 -18.71
N SER A 23 11.05 13.21 -19.81
CA SER A 23 12.49 12.93 -19.79
C SER A 23 13.25 13.94 -18.92
N PRO A 24 14.41 13.57 -18.34
CA PRO A 24 15.24 14.50 -17.57
C PRO A 24 15.48 15.88 -18.24
N PRO A 25 15.84 15.97 -19.55
CA PRO A 25 16.04 17.28 -20.18
C PRO A 25 14.74 18.10 -20.31
N LEU A 26 13.57 17.48 -20.45
CA LEU A 26 12.30 18.20 -20.43
C LEU A 26 11.98 18.77 -19.05
N VAL A 27 12.32 18.06 -17.97
CA VAL A 27 12.17 18.60 -16.61
C VAL A 27 12.97 19.90 -16.46
N VAL A 28 14.20 19.93 -16.98
CA VAL A 28 15.04 21.14 -16.99
C VAL A 28 14.41 22.24 -17.84
N ALA A 29 13.96 21.92 -19.06
CA ALA A 29 13.33 22.90 -19.95
C ALA A 29 12.11 23.60 -19.33
N TYR A 30 11.19 22.82 -18.74
CA TYR A 30 10.03 23.39 -18.06
C TYR A 30 10.37 24.11 -16.74
N ALA A 31 11.47 23.73 -16.08
CA ALA A 31 11.97 24.47 -14.93
C ALA A 31 12.53 25.84 -15.35
N LEU A 32 13.26 25.91 -16.47
CA LEU A 32 13.75 27.17 -17.04
C LEU A 32 12.60 28.08 -17.49
N ALA A 33 11.60 27.52 -18.18
CA ALA A 33 10.41 28.27 -18.60
C ALA A 33 9.52 28.73 -17.43
N GLY A 34 9.65 28.10 -16.25
CA GLY A 34 8.89 28.43 -15.04
C GLY A 34 7.38 28.14 -15.10
N ASN A 35 6.87 27.61 -16.21
CA ASN A 35 5.45 27.31 -16.40
C ASN A 35 5.25 26.21 -17.44
N MET A 36 4.08 25.55 -17.40
CA MET A 36 3.72 24.48 -18.33
C MET A 36 2.77 24.90 -19.46
N ASN A 37 2.36 26.16 -19.50
CA ASN A 37 1.46 26.71 -20.53
C ASN A 37 2.23 27.23 -21.75
N ILE A 38 3.55 27.08 -21.76
CA ILE A 38 4.44 27.47 -22.84
C ILE A 38 4.39 26.47 -24.00
N ASN A 39 4.41 26.95 -25.24
CA ASN A 39 4.66 26.12 -26.39
C ASN A 39 6.18 26.05 -26.65
N LEU A 40 6.82 24.99 -26.14
CA LEU A 40 8.27 24.77 -26.28
C LEU A 40 8.79 24.74 -27.73
N ALA A 41 7.91 24.58 -28.74
CA ALA A 41 8.31 24.61 -30.14
C ALA A 41 8.44 26.03 -30.71
N THR A 42 7.70 27.00 -30.17
CA THR A 42 7.59 28.35 -30.76
C THR A 42 7.94 29.48 -29.80
N ASP A 43 7.81 29.25 -28.50
CA ASP A 43 7.98 30.27 -27.48
C ASP A 43 9.41 30.21 -26.92
N PRO A 44 10.05 31.37 -26.66
CA PRO A 44 11.35 31.39 -26.02
C PRO A 44 11.26 30.90 -24.57
N LEU A 45 12.25 30.13 -24.13
CA LEU A 45 12.41 29.73 -22.72
C LEU A 45 12.76 30.92 -21.83
N GLY A 46 13.42 31.92 -22.40
CA GLY A 46 13.85 33.15 -21.73
C GLY A 46 14.67 34.01 -22.68
N TYR A 47 15.36 34.99 -22.12
CA TYR A 47 16.23 35.90 -22.86
C TYR A 47 17.65 35.82 -22.31
N ASP A 48 18.63 35.93 -23.19
CA ASP A 48 20.03 35.97 -22.79
C ASP A 48 20.42 37.32 -22.16
N ARG A 49 21.70 37.50 -21.82
CA ARG A 49 22.19 38.75 -21.21
C ARG A 49 22.10 39.97 -22.13
N LYS A 50 21.92 39.79 -23.43
CA LYS A 50 21.77 40.84 -24.44
C LYS A 50 20.31 41.14 -24.76
N GLY A 51 19.39 40.32 -24.24
CA GLY A 51 17.95 40.43 -24.52
C GLY A 51 17.51 39.62 -25.74
N ASP A 52 18.37 38.74 -26.28
CA ASP A 52 18.03 37.89 -27.41
C ASP A 52 17.20 36.68 -26.93
N PRO A 53 16.12 36.29 -27.64
CA PRO A 53 15.28 35.16 -27.25
C PRO A 53 16.04 33.83 -27.38
N VAL A 54 16.00 33.00 -26.34
CA VAL A 54 16.59 31.66 -26.32
C VAL A 54 15.47 30.62 -26.37
N TYR A 55 15.47 29.79 -27.40
CA TYR A 55 14.49 28.73 -27.62
C TYR A 55 15.00 27.37 -27.15
N LEU A 56 14.09 26.39 -27.01
CA LEU A 56 14.48 25.03 -26.64
C LEU A 56 15.52 24.45 -27.61
N LYS A 57 15.31 24.65 -28.92
CA LYS A 57 16.21 24.17 -29.97
C LYS A 57 17.65 24.70 -29.86
N ASP A 58 17.85 25.85 -29.19
CA ASP A 58 19.16 26.48 -29.07
C ASP A 58 20.01 25.83 -27.96
N ILE A 59 19.37 25.15 -27.00
CA ILE A 59 20.02 24.53 -25.84
C ILE A 59 19.83 23.00 -25.77
N TRP A 60 19.06 22.43 -26.69
CA TRP A 60 18.79 21.00 -26.69
C TRP A 60 19.99 20.21 -27.24
N PRO A 61 20.57 19.28 -26.47
CA PRO A 61 21.75 18.56 -26.92
C PRO A 61 21.41 17.63 -28.08
N SER A 62 22.29 17.61 -29.08
CA SER A 62 22.24 16.67 -30.20
C SER A 62 22.58 15.24 -29.76
N ALA A 63 22.19 14.26 -30.58
CA ALA A 63 22.54 12.86 -30.33
C ALA A 63 24.07 12.63 -30.31
N GLN A 64 24.82 13.38 -31.12
CA GLN A 64 26.29 13.30 -31.17
C GLN A 64 26.93 13.86 -29.90
N GLU A 65 26.43 14.97 -29.37
CA GLU A 65 26.92 15.54 -28.10
C GLU A 65 26.65 14.60 -26.92
N ILE A 66 25.47 13.96 -26.89
CA ILE A 66 25.14 12.94 -25.89
C ILE A 66 26.07 11.74 -26.02
N ALA A 67 26.29 11.21 -27.23
CA ALA A 67 27.18 10.08 -27.46
C ALA A 67 28.61 10.37 -26.99
N ARG A 68 29.14 11.55 -27.32
CA ARG A 68 30.48 11.97 -26.89
C ARG A 68 30.58 12.13 -25.37
N ALA A 69 29.52 12.60 -24.71
CA ALA A 69 29.48 12.67 -23.25
C ALA A 69 29.45 11.26 -22.61
N VAL A 70 28.75 10.30 -23.22
CA VAL A 70 28.70 8.90 -22.75
C VAL A 70 30.06 8.21 -22.87
N GLU A 71 30.86 8.53 -23.88
CA GLU A 71 32.24 8.02 -24.02
C GLU A 71 33.17 8.41 -22.86
N LEU A 72 32.84 9.48 -22.12
CA LEU A 72 33.60 9.89 -20.92
C LEU A 72 33.32 8.98 -19.71
N VAL A 73 32.28 8.15 -19.75
CA VAL A 73 31.93 7.20 -18.69
C VAL A 73 32.84 5.97 -18.80
N SER A 74 33.70 5.76 -17.81
CA SER A 74 34.71 4.70 -17.83
C SER A 74 34.41 3.57 -16.84
N SER A 75 34.96 2.38 -17.10
CA SER A 75 34.85 1.23 -16.18
C SER A 75 35.47 1.50 -14.80
N ASP A 76 36.47 2.38 -14.73
CA ASP A 76 37.13 2.72 -13.47
C ASP A 76 36.23 3.57 -12.57
N MET A 77 35.34 4.41 -13.14
CA MET A 77 34.31 5.11 -12.38
C MET A 77 33.43 4.10 -11.63
N PHE A 78 33.01 3.01 -12.28
CA PHE A 78 32.22 1.97 -11.62
C PHE A 78 33.04 1.22 -10.56
N ARG A 79 34.26 0.77 -10.89
CA ARG A 79 35.11 0.02 -9.94
C ARG A 79 35.33 0.79 -8.64
N LYS A 80 35.58 2.10 -8.75
CA LYS A 80 35.74 2.97 -7.59
C LYS A 80 34.48 2.99 -6.72
N GLU A 81 33.33 3.36 -7.27
CA GLU A 81 32.09 3.48 -6.49
C GLU A 81 31.66 2.14 -5.87
N TYR A 82 31.90 1.01 -6.55
CA TYR A 82 31.62 -0.33 -6.00
C TYR A 82 32.60 -0.76 -4.90
N ALA A 83 33.86 -0.35 -4.96
CA ALA A 83 34.83 -0.64 -3.90
C ALA A 83 34.50 0.12 -2.61
N GLU A 84 33.97 1.33 -2.73
CA GLU A 84 33.69 2.25 -1.62
C GLU A 84 32.26 2.10 -1.05
N VAL A 85 31.39 1.27 -1.66
CA VAL A 85 29.95 1.18 -1.32
C VAL A 85 29.66 0.81 0.14
N PHE A 86 30.58 0.09 0.81
CA PHE A 86 30.46 -0.33 2.20
C PHE A 86 31.29 0.50 3.17
N GLU A 87 32.12 1.44 2.70
CA GLU A 87 32.92 2.27 3.59
C GLU A 87 32.02 3.15 4.46
N GLY A 88 31.00 3.77 3.85
CA GLY A 88 30.08 4.67 4.53
C GLY A 88 30.76 5.93 5.07
N THR A 89 29.97 6.81 5.68
CA THR A 89 30.49 8.02 6.33
C THR A 89 31.05 7.72 7.73
N GLU A 90 31.75 8.67 8.34
CA GLU A 90 32.22 8.52 9.73
C GLU A 90 31.06 8.32 10.70
N GLU A 91 29.91 8.96 10.47
CA GLU A 91 28.70 8.75 11.26
C GLU A 91 28.22 7.28 11.16
N TRP A 92 28.23 6.70 9.95
CA TRP A 92 27.84 5.30 9.74
C TRP A 92 28.77 4.34 10.51
N LYS A 93 30.09 4.55 10.42
CA LYS A 93 31.09 3.73 11.13
C LYS A 93 31.02 3.89 12.65
N SER A 94 30.56 5.04 13.13
CA SER A 94 30.46 5.33 14.57
C SER A 94 29.29 4.65 15.27
N ILE A 95 28.32 4.12 14.53
CA ILE A 95 27.15 3.42 15.08
C ILE A 95 27.63 2.20 15.87
N GLN A 96 27.38 2.22 17.17
CA GLN A 96 27.66 1.09 18.05
C GLN A 96 26.60 0.01 17.82
N VAL A 97 27.04 -1.21 17.50
CA VAL A 97 26.17 -2.37 17.31
C VAL A 97 26.69 -3.50 18.19
N GLU A 98 25.81 -4.09 19.00
CA GLU A 98 26.12 -5.30 19.74
C GLU A 98 25.84 -6.53 18.87
N SER A 99 26.82 -7.43 18.75
CA SER A 99 26.62 -8.70 18.04
C SER A 99 25.70 -9.60 18.87
N SER A 100 24.59 -10.02 18.28
CA SER A 100 23.63 -10.94 18.89
C SER A 100 22.90 -11.74 17.83
N ASP A 101 22.56 -13.00 18.15
CA ASP A 101 21.73 -13.85 17.29
C ASP A 101 20.26 -13.42 17.27
N THR A 102 19.82 -12.70 18.31
CA THR A 102 18.44 -12.20 18.43
C THR A 102 18.41 -10.69 18.67
N TYR A 103 17.37 -10.03 18.19
CA TYR A 103 17.23 -8.59 18.29
C TYR A 103 16.78 -8.17 19.71
N GLY A 104 17.53 -7.28 20.35
CA GLY A 104 17.20 -6.71 21.65
C GLY A 104 16.08 -5.67 21.55
N TRP A 105 14.83 -6.13 21.56
CA TRP A 105 13.66 -5.24 21.44
C TRP A 105 13.60 -4.20 22.57
N GLN A 106 13.53 -2.93 22.19
CA GLN A 106 13.34 -1.81 23.12
C GLN A 106 11.85 -1.49 23.24
N SER A 107 11.30 -1.55 24.45
CA SER A 107 9.87 -1.36 24.69
C SER A 107 9.37 0.05 24.39
N ASP A 108 10.25 1.04 24.51
CA ASP A 108 10.01 2.47 24.26
C ASP A 108 10.32 2.90 22.82
N SER A 109 10.86 2.00 21.97
CA SER A 109 11.16 2.34 20.59
C SER A 109 9.89 2.64 19.81
N THR A 110 9.87 3.82 19.18
CA THR A 110 8.81 4.24 18.27
C THR A 110 9.15 3.95 16.80
N TYR A 111 10.30 3.33 16.52
CA TYR A 111 10.76 2.97 15.16
C TYR A 111 10.76 1.47 14.88
N ILE A 112 11.25 0.65 15.83
CA ILE A 112 11.39 -0.80 15.67
C ILE A 112 10.64 -1.49 16.81
N ARG A 113 9.57 -2.22 16.49
CA ARG A 113 8.76 -2.96 17.47
C ARG A 113 8.48 -4.37 16.99
N LEU A 114 8.51 -5.32 17.94
CA LEU A 114 8.15 -6.71 17.67
C LEU A 114 6.70 -6.76 17.19
N SER A 115 6.45 -7.46 16.09
CA SER A 115 5.12 -7.56 15.50
C SER A 115 4.41 -8.83 15.97
N PRO A 116 3.09 -8.78 16.20
CA PRO A 116 2.34 -9.91 16.76
C PRO A 116 2.04 -11.03 15.75
N PHE A 117 2.65 -11.02 14.56
CA PHE A 117 2.33 -11.98 13.49
C PHE A 117 2.50 -13.43 13.91
N PHE A 118 3.37 -13.72 14.88
CA PHE A 118 3.75 -15.08 15.26
C PHE A 118 3.29 -15.47 16.68
N ASP A 119 2.59 -14.60 17.40
CA ASP A 119 2.29 -14.80 18.84
C ASP A 119 1.43 -16.06 19.09
N GLU A 120 0.53 -16.38 18.16
CA GLU A 120 -0.34 -17.56 18.23
C GLU A 120 0.15 -18.72 17.33
N MET A 121 1.31 -18.57 16.70
CA MET A 121 1.81 -19.53 15.71
C MET A 121 2.18 -20.87 16.37
N GLN A 122 1.48 -21.93 15.96
CA GLN A 122 1.82 -23.30 16.30
C GLN A 122 2.79 -23.92 15.28
N ALA A 123 3.55 -24.93 15.72
CA ALA A 123 4.50 -25.67 14.88
C ALA A 123 3.83 -26.33 13.66
N GLN A 124 2.58 -26.78 13.80
CA GLN A 124 1.75 -27.29 12.71
C GLN A 124 0.65 -26.27 12.35
N PRO A 125 0.32 -26.08 11.06
CA PRO A 125 -0.74 -25.18 10.66
C PRO A 125 -2.10 -25.67 11.15
N ALA A 126 -2.92 -24.74 11.65
CA ALA A 126 -4.33 -25.03 11.87
C ALA A 126 -5.05 -25.27 10.54
N PRO A 127 -6.08 -26.13 10.48
CA PRO A 127 -6.89 -26.29 9.28
C PRO A 127 -7.50 -24.96 8.84
N VAL A 128 -7.57 -24.74 7.53
CA VAL A 128 -8.29 -23.59 6.96
C VAL A 128 -9.77 -23.70 7.36
N LYS A 129 -10.31 -22.61 7.91
CA LYS A 129 -11.72 -22.52 8.31
C LYS A 129 -12.46 -21.56 7.40
N ASP A 130 -13.75 -21.83 7.25
CA ASP A 130 -14.69 -20.94 6.58
C ASP A 130 -14.78 -19.60 7.34
N ILE A 131 -15.05 -18.52 6.60
CA ILE A 131 -15.19 -17.18 7.17
C ILE A 131 -16.68 -16.95 7.40
N HIS A 132 -17.08 -16.78 8.65
CA HIS A 132 -18.48 -16.57 9.00
C HIS A 132 -18.71 -15.20 9.62
N GLY A 133 -19.82 -14.56 9.25
CA GLY A 133 -20.25 -13.32 9.88
C GLY A 133 -19.34 -12.11 9.64
N ALA A 134 -18.58 -12.08 8.54
CA ALA A 134 -17.64 -11.00 8.30
C ALA A 134 -18.35 -9.67 8.00
N ARG A 135 -17.82 -8.57 8.54
CA ARG A 135 -18.31 -7.20 8.27
C ARG A 135 -17.45 -6.49 7.23
N ILE A 136 -18.07 -5.71 6.38
CA ILE A 136 -17.36 -4.87 5.40
C ILE A 136 -16.75 -3.68 6.14
N LEU A 137 -15.42 -3.63 6.22
CA LEU A 137 -14.70 -2.52 6.84
C LEU A 137 -14.60 -1.32 5.89
N ALA A 138 -14.44 -1.59 4.59
CA ALA A 138 -14.39 -0.58 3.55
C ALA A 138 -14.92 -1.13 2.22
N MET A 139 -15.67 -0.29 1.50
CA MET A 139 -16.09 -0.53 0.12
C MET A 139 -15.45 0.54 -0.76
N LEU A 140 -14.56 0.12 -1.65
CA LEU A 140 -13.66 1.01 -2.37
C LEU A 140 -13.91 0.96 -3.88
N GLY A 141 -13.55 2.06 -4.55
CA GLY A 141 -13.69 2.22 -5.98
C GLY A 141 -12.69 1.44 -6.83
N ASP A 142 -12.54 1.87 -8.09
CA ASP A 142 -11.55 1.34 -9.02
C ASP A 142 -10.16 1.97 -8.78
N SER A 143 -9.11 1.28 -9.23
CA SER A 143 -7.71 1.70 -9.25
C SER A 143 -7.19 2.19 -7.89
N VAL A 144 -7.63 1.56 -6.80
CA VAL A 144 -7.13 1.81 -5.45
C VAL A 144 -5.67 1.36 -5.36
N THR A 145 -4.76 2.32 -5.45
CA THR A 145 -3.31 2.06 -5.33
C THR A 145 -2.88 1.58 -3.94
N THR A 146 -1.72 0.94 -3.83
CA THR A 146 -1.08 0.61 -2.54
C THR A 146 -0.67 1.85 -1.73
N ASP A 147 -0.59 3.04 -2.34
CA ASP A 147 -0.44 4.31 -1.61
C ASP A 147 -1.72 4.71 -0.88
N HIS A 148 -2.91 4.31 -1.37
CA HIS A 148 -4.16 4.48 -0.64
C HIS A 148 -4.25 3.51 0.55
N ILE A 149 -3.85 2.26 0.33
CA ILE A 149 -3.91 1.20 1.34
C ILE A 149 -2.85 1.39 2.43
N SER A 150 -1.63 1.78 2.06
CA SER A 150 -0.51 1.98 2.99
C SER A 150 0.29 3.22 2.56
N PRO A 151 -0.13 4.44 2.97
CA PRO A 151 0.57 5.66 2.65
C PRO A 151 1.99 5.66 3.23
N ALA A 152 2.93 6.32 2.53
CA ALA A 152 4.32 6.43 2.98
C ALA A 152 4.73 7.85 3.39
N GLY A 153 3.87 8.86 3.15
CA GLY A 153 4.13 10.27 3.38
C GLY A 153 3.96 10.70 4.85
N SER A 154 3.71 11.99 5.04
CA SER A 154 3.58 12.62 6.36
C SER A 154 2.42 12.07 7.18
N ILE A 155 2.60 12.03 8.50
CA ILE A 155 1.59 11.62 9.48
C ILE A 155 0.87 12.86 10.01
N LYS A 156 -0.46 12.90 9.93
CA LYS A 156 -1.23 14.03 10.50
C LYS A 156 -1.32 13.91 12.04
N PRO A 157 -1.21 15.03 12.78
CA PRO A 157 -1.32 15.05 14.25
C PRO A 157 -2.60 14.45 14.82
N ASP A 158 -3.72 14.69 14.14
CA ASP A 158 -5.06 14.25 14.52
C ASP A 158 -5.39 12.82 14.04
N SER A 159 -4.51 12.18 13.26
CA SER A 159 -4.70 10.80 12.82
C SER A 159 -4.45 9.80 13.96
N PRO A 160 -4.96 8.55 13.88
CA PRO A 160 -4.68 7.53 14.89
C PRO A 160 -3.19 7.36 15.16
N ALA A 161 -2.36 7.33 14.11
CA ALA A 161 -0.92 7.20 14.23
C ALA A 161 -0.28 8.44 14.89
N GLY A 162 -0.79 9.64 14.59
CA GLY A 162 -0.33 10.88 15.21
C GLY A 162 -0.64 10.92 16.72
N ARG A 163 -1.85 10.53 17.12
CA ARG A 163 -2.24 10.41 18.53
C ARG A 163 -1.39 9.36 19.25
N TYR A 164 -1.15 8.21 18.62
CA TYR A 164 -0.27 7.17 19.17
C TYR A 164 1.15 7.71 19.44
N LEU A 165 1.76 8.41 18.47
CA LEU A 165 3.09 8.98 18.60
C LEU A 165 3.16 10.04 19.72
N GLN A 166 2.18 10.94 19.79
CA GLN A 166 2.08 11.93 20.87
C GLN A 166 1.95 11.28 22.24
N ASN A 167 1.11 10.23 22.36
CA ASN A 167 0.95 9.48 23.60
C ASN A 167 2.23 8.74 24.03
N HIS A 168 3.18 8.55 23.12
CA HIS A 168 4.52 8.00 23.40
C HIS A 168 5.60 9.08 23.46
N GLY A 169 5.21 10.36 23.65
CA GLY A 169 6.15 11.47 23.86
C GLY A 169 6.85 11.97 22.60
N VAL A 170 6.43 11.55 21.40
CA VAL A 170 7.03 12.02 20.14
C VAL A 170 6.41 13.36 19.74
N GLU A 171 7.23 14.39 19.61
CA GLU A 171 6.79 15.70 19.14
C GLU A 171 6.43 15.67 17.64
N ARG A 172 5.52 16.57 17.23
CA ARG A 172 5.03 16.64 15.84
C ARG A 172 6.15 16.74 14.79
N LYS A 173 7.22 17.50 15.10
CA LYS A 173 8.36 17.68 14.18
C LYS A 173 9.13 16.37 13.96
N ASP A 174 9.06 15.45 14.92
CA ASP A 174 9.78 14.18 14.95
C ASP A 174 8.91 12.99 14.52
N PHE A 175 7.67 13.24 14.07
CA PHE A 175 6.80 12.21 13.51
C PHE A 175 7.45 11.48 12.34
N ASN A 176 8.25 12.21 11.56
CA ASN A 176 8.83 11.73 10.32
C ASN A 176 7.71 11.28 9.36
N SER A 177 7.91 10.22 8.59
CA SER A 177 6.96 9.71 7.60
C SER A 177 6.49 8.30 7.94
N TYR A 178 5.32 7.88 7.43
CA TYR A 178 4.93 6.46 7.52
C TYR A 178 6.00 5.53 6.92
N GLY A 179 6.69 5.95 5.86
CA GLY A 179 7.81 5.20 5.28
C GLY A 179 8.94 4.92 6.28
N SER A 180 9.30 5.91 7.10
CA SER A 180 10.33 5.77 8.15
C SER A 180 9.90 4.92 9.33
N ARG A 181 8.58 4.74 9.54
CA ARG A 181 7.99 4.03 10.68
C ARG A 181 7.65 2.57 10.38
N ARG A 182 8.12 2.03 9.25
CA ARG A 182 7.80 0.67 8.78
C ARG A 182 8.23 -0.47 9.71
N GLY A 183 9.20 -0.23 10.60
CA GLY A 183 9.60 -1.19 11.63
C GLY A 183 8.66 -1.22 12.84
N ASN A 184 7.67 -0.32 12.91
CA ASN A 184 6.73 -0.21 14.02
C ASN A 184 5.31 -0.54 13.54
N HIS A 185 4.84 -1.75 13.86
CA HIS A 185 3.52 -2.21 13.43
C HIS A 185 2.37 -1.37 13.99
N GLU A 186 2.50 -0.77 15.18
CA GLU A 186 1.48 0.09 15.80
C GLU A 186 1.22 1.35 14.95
N VAL A 187 2.28 1.96 14.42
CA VAL A 187 2.16 3.12 13.53
C VAL A 187 1.59 2.70 12.18
N MET A 188 2.08 1.58 11.64
CA MET A 188 1.70 1.15 10.29
C MET A 188 0.28 0.61 10.21
N MET A 189 -0.22 -0.09 11.23
CA MET A 189 -1.62 -0.51 11.28
C MET A 189 -2.55 0.72 11.38
N ARG A 190 -2.17 1.74 12.17
CA ARG A 190 -2.91 3.02 12.26
C ARG A 190 -2.83 3.85 10.99
N GLY A 191 -1.78 3.68 10.21
CA GLY A 191 -1.62 4.26 8.89
C GLY A 191 -2.35 3.52 7.77
N THR A 192 -2.86 2.31 8.04
CA THR A 192 -3.51 1.50 7.01
C THR A 192 -4.85 2.13 6.61
N PHE A 193 -5.03 2.32 5.31
CA PHE A 193 -6.09 3.11 4.68
C PHE A 193 -6.17 4.58 5.13
N ALA A 194 -5.15 5.12 5.80
CA ALA A 194 -5.17 6.51 6.31
C ALA A 194 -4.83 7.58 5.25
N ASN A 195 -4.80 7.21 3.96
CA ASN A 195 -4.52 8.16 2.89
C ASN A 195 -5.63 9.21 2.81
N ILE A 196 -5.27 10.48 2.66
CA ILE A 196 -6.23 11.59 2.64
C ILE A 196 -7.14 11.62 1.39
N ARG A 197 -6.80 10.86 0.35
CA ARG A 197 -7.53 10.78 -0.92
C ARG A 197 -8.30 9.49 -1.12
N ILE A 198 -8.20 8.53 -0.20
CA ILE A 198 -9.04 7.33 -0.29
C ILE A 198 -10.51 7.75 -0.12
N ARG A 199 -11.40 7.09 -0.86
CA ARG A 199 -12.84 7.33 -0.81
C ARG A 199 -13.51 5.99 -0.52
N ASN A 200 -14.24 5.94 0.59
CA ASN A 200 -15.02 4.79 1.00
C ASN A 200 -16.47 5.02 0.58
N GLU A 201 -17.00 4.17 -0.29
CA GLU A 201 -18.37 4.27 -0.82
C GLU A 201 -19.44 4.10 0.28
N MET A 202 -19.07 3.57 1.46
CA MET A 202 -19.93 3.53 2.66
C MET A 202 -20.17 4.91 3.29
N LEU A 203 -19.37 5.93 2.93
CA LEU A 203 -19.50 7.31 3.39
C LEU A 203 -19.45 8.27 2.19
N PRO A 204 -20.55 8.40 1.41
CA PRO A 204 -20.58 9.26 0.23
C PRO A 204 -20.17 10.71 0.54
N GLY A 205 -19.26 11.25 -0.26
CA GLY A 205 -18.77 12.63 -0.12
C GLY A 205 -17.66 12.82 0.91
N VAL A 206 -17.27 11.79 1.66
CA VAL A 206 -16.16 11.85 2.61
C VAL A 206 -14.86 11.39 1.93
N GLU A 207 -13.85 12.25 1.94
CA GLU A 207 -12.47 11.89 1.57
C GLU A 207 -11.64 11.59 2.82
N GLY A 208 -10.73 10.62 2.69
CA GLY A 208 -9.83 10.20 3.75
C GLY A 208 -10.15 8.80 4.27
N GLY A 209 -9.27 8.30 5.13
CA GLY A 209 -9.32 6.95 5.71
C GLY A 209 -10.43 6.75 6.73
N MET A 210 -11.67 6.98 6.32
CA MET A 210 -12.85 6.98 7.16
C MET A 210 -13.80 5.83 6.79
N THR A 211 -14.52 5.34 7.79
CA THR A 211 -15.58 4.34 7.66
C THR A 211 -16.59 4.53 8.80
N ARG A 212 -17.56 3.63 8.91
CA ARG A 212 -18.49 3.56 10.05
C ARG A 212 -18.42 2.16 10.64
N HIS A 213 -18.50 2.07 11.96
CA HIS A 213 -18.69 0.80 12.66
C HIS A 213 -20.20 0.50 12.70
N LEU A 214 -20.61 -0.67 12.21
CA LEU A 214 -22.01 -1.05 12.09
C LEU A 214 -22.50 -1.75 13.36
N PRO A 215 -23.75 -1.51 13.79
CA PRO A 215 -24.85 -0.85 13.05
C PRO A 215 -24.86 0.70 13.13
N GLY A 216 -23.83 1.33 13.69
CA GLY A 216 -23.73 2.78 13.77
C GLY A 216 -23.53 3.50 12.43
N THR A 217 -23.82 4.80 12.42
CA THR A 217 -23.66 5.68 11.25
C THR A 217 -22.55 6.72 11.43
N GLU A 218 -21.98 6.82 12.63
CA GLU A 218 -20.92 7.77 12.94
C GLU A 218 -19.65 7.46 12.15
N ALA A 219 -19.14 8.47 11.45
CA ALA A 219 -17.90 8.35 10.71
C ALA A 219 -16.70 8.37 11.68
N MET A 220 -15.83 7.38 11.55
CA MET A 220 -14.60 7.25 12.33
C MET A 220 -13.46 6.77 11.42
N SER A 221 -12.22 6.76 11.93
CA SER A 221 -11.11 6.24 11.14
C SER A 221 -11.26 4.73 10.91
N ILE A 222 -10.76 4.23 9.78
CA ILE A 222 -10.78 2.80 9.48
C ILE A 222 -10.05 1.99 10.57
N TYR A 223 -8.97 2.52 11.13
CA TYR A 223 -8.27 1.90 12.26
C TYR A 223 -9.17 1.79 13.49
N ASP A 224 -9.82 2.88 13.91
CA ASP A 224 -10.64 2.88 15.13
C ASP A 224 -11.82 1.89 14.97
N ALA A 225 -12.48 1.86 13.81
CA ALA A 225 -13.53 0.88 13.52
C ALA A 225 -13.02 -0.57 13.53
N ALA A 226 -11.85 -0.83 12.97
CA ALA A 226 -11.24 -2.16 12.97
C ALA A 226 -10.94 -2.65 14.40
N MET A 227 -10.49 -1.77 15.28
CA MET A 227 -10.24 -2.11 16.69
C MET A 227 -11.53 -2.44 17.45
N LEU A 228 -12.65 -1.76 17.16
CA LEU A 228 -13.96 -2.10 17.72
C LEU A 228 -14.40 -3.51 17.28
N TYR A 229 -14.32 -3.81 15.98
CA TYR A 229 -14.65 -5.15 15.48
C TYR A 229 -13.72 -6.25 16.02
N GLN A 230 -12.46 -5.93 16.28
CA GLN A 230 -11.53 -6.86 16.90
C GLN A 230 -11.94 -7.22 18.33
N GLN A 231 -12.42 -6.26 19.12
CA GLN A 231 -12.98 -6.51 20.46
C GLN A 231 -14.23 -7.40 20.40
N GLU A 232 -15.04 -7.23 19.36
CA GLU A 232 -16.23 -8.04 19.06
C GLU A 232 -15.90 -9.42 18.48
N LYS A 233 -14.63 -9.68 18.15
CA LYS A 233 -14.16 -10.91 17.46
C LYS A 233 -14.84 -11.12 16.10
N THR A 234 -15.16 -10.02 15.42
CA THR A 234 -15.82 -10.03 14.12
C THR A 234 -14.76 -10.02 13.00
N PRO A 235 -14.75 -11.02 12.09
CA PRO A 235 -13.84 -11.01 10.95
C PRO A 235 -14.21 -9.88 9.99
N LEU A 236 -13.22 -9.32 9.28
CA LEU A 236 -13.45 -8.19 8.38
C LEU A 236 -13.20 -8.53 6.92
N ALA A 237 -13.90 -7.81 6.05
CA ALA A 237 -13.79 -7.88 4.61
C ALA A 237 -13.54 -6.49 4.01
N VAL A 238 -12.90 -6.46 2.85
CA VAL A 238 -12.86 -5.28 1.97
C VAL A 238 -13.53 -5.64 0.65
N ILE A 239 -14.41 -4.76 0.18
CA ILE A 239 -14.96 -4.80 -1.18
C ILE A 239 -14.25 -3.75 -2.02
N ALA A 240 -13.84 -4.07 -3.25
CA ALA A 240 -13.17 -3.12 -4.13
C ALA A 240 -13.62 -3.24 -5.59
N GLY A 241 -13.33 -2.20 -6.37
CA GLY A 241 -13.52 -2.20 -7.82
C GLY A 241 -12.38 -2.90 -8.57
N LYS A 242 -12.06 -2.37 -9.76
CA LYS A 242 -11.01 -2.90 -10.63
C LYS A 242 -9.61 -2.47 -10.17
N GLU A 243 -8.59 -3.25 -10.54
CA GLU A 243 -7.17 -2.93 -10.34
C GLU A 243 -6.82 -2.65 -8.87
N TYR A 244 -7.44 -3.39 -7.94
CA TYR A 244 -7.20 -3.20 -6.52
C TYR A 244 -5.74 -3.53 -6.17
N GLY A 245 -5.05 -2.56 -5.56
CA GLY A 245 -3.65 -2.67 -5.17
C GLY A 245 -2.64 -2.26 -6.23
N SER A 246 -3.00 -1.35 -7.14
CA SER A 246 -2.08 -0.86 -8.17
C SER A 246 -0.89 -0.06 -7.60
N GLY A 247 0.20 0.03 -8.38
CA GLY A 247 1.35 0.87 -8.06
C GLY A 247 2.48 0.15 -7.32
N SER A 248 2.81 0.61 -6.10
CA SER A 248 4.06 0.20 -5.43
C SER A 248 3.97 -1.20 -4.84
N SER A 249 5.05 -1.99 -4.96
CA SER A 249 5.21 -3.15 -4.09
C SER A 249 5.42 -2.63 -2.66
N ARG A 250 4.41 -2.80 -1.81
CA ARG A 250 4.45 -2.49 -0.38
C ARG A 250 3.82 -3.66 0.35
N ASP A 251 4.61 -4.35 1.13
CA ASP A 251 4.16 -5.45 1.99
C ASP A 251 3.16 -4.96 3.06
N TRP A 252 3.35 -3.74 3.56
CA TRP A 252 2.43 -3.07 4.48
C TRP A 252 1.02 -2.84 3.91
N ALA A 253 0.84 -2.89 2.60
CA ALA A 253 -0.49 -2.91 1.99
C ALA A 253 -1.23 -4.25 2.19
N ALA A 254 -0.57 -5.31 2.67
CA ALA A 254 -1.19 -6.56 3.08
C ALA A 254 -1.03 -6.83 4.60
N LYS A 255 0.15 -6.54 5.17
CA LYS A 255 0.39 -6.63 6.63
C LYS A 255 -0.55 -5.75 7.43
N GLY A 256 -0.77 -4.52 6.97
CA GLY A 256 -1.70 -3.58 7.59
C GLY A 256 -3.13 -4.13 7.66
N PRO A 257 -3.76 -4.47 6.51
CA PRO A 257 -5.08 -5.09 6.49
C PRO A 257 -5.20 -6.33 7.36
N ARG A 258 -4.17 -7.20 7.37
CA ARG A 258 -4.15 -8.40 8.23
C ARG A 258 -4.22 -8.03 9.72
N LEU A 259 -3.43 -7.05 10.16
CA LEU A 259 -3.44 -6.56 11.55
C LEU A 259 -4.72 -5.81 11.92
N LEU A 260 -5.44 -5.26 10.94
CA LEU A 260 -6.78 -4.71 11.14
C LEU A 260 -7.87 -5.80 11.24
N GLY A 261 -7.55 -7.09 11.09
CA GLY A 261 -8.52 -8.18 11.17
C GLY A 261 -9.19 -8.53 9.83
N ILE A 262 -8.72 -7.98 8.70
CA ILE A 262 -9.24 -8.34 7.38
C ILE A 262 -8.82 -9.77 7.03
N ARG A 263 -9.81 -10.60 6.69
CA ARG A 263 -9.64 -12.01 6.32
C ARG A 263 -9.88 -12.28 4.84
N VAL A 264 -10.67 -11.45 4.18
CA VAL A 264 -11.02 -11.58 2.77
C VAL A 264 -11.07 -10.23 2.08
N VAL A 265 -10.62 -10.18 0.84
CA VAL A 265 -10.85 -9.05 -0.06
C VAL A 265 -11.60 -9.55 -1.27
N ILE A 266 -12.72 -8.91 -1.62
CA ILE A 266 -13.51 -9.23 -2.81
C ILE A 266 -13.45 -8.04 -3.76
N ALA A 267 -12.86 -8.22 -4.93
CA ALA A 267 -12.64 -7.15 -5.91
C ALA A 267 -13.20 -7.52 -7.28
N GLU A 268 -13.34 -6.54 -8.17
CA GLU A 268 -13.61 -6.84 -9.59
C GLU A 268 -12.34 -7.33 -10.30
N SER A 269 -11.17 -6.80 -9.93
CA SER A 269 -9.88 -7.35 -10.31
C SER A 269 -8.75 -6.92 -9.38
N PHE A 270 -7.69 -7.72 -9.31
CA PHE A 270 -6.49 -7.40 -8.54
C PHE A 270 -5.27 -7.09 -9.41
N GLU A 271 -4.40 -6.24 -8.87
CA GLU A 271 -3.05 -6.11 -9.36
C GLU A 271 -2.13 -7.24 -8.87
N ARG A 272 -1.27 -7.73 -9.78
CA ARG A 272 -0.58 -9.02 -9.63
C ARG A 272 0.23 -9.13 -8.34
N ILE A 273 1.02 -8.10 -8.03
CA ILE A 273 1.90 -8.09 -6.85
C ILE A 273 1.07 -7.99 -5.57
N HIS A 274 0.04 -7.14 -5.57
CA HIS A 274 -0.78 -6.96 -4.38
C HIS A 274 -1.59 -8.22 -4.03
N ARG A 275 -2.19 -8.88 -5.03
CA ARG A 275 -2.83 -10.20 -4.87
C ARG A 275 -1.90 -11.19 -4.16
N SER A 276 -0.65 -11.27 -4.61
CA SER A 276 0.35 -12.18 -4.05
C SER A 276 0.69 -11.81 -2.60
N ASN A 277 0.79 -10.53 -2.27
CA ASN A 277 1.02 -10.05 -0.90
C ASN A 277 -0.15 -10.37 0.04
N LEU A 278 -1.40 -10.26 -0.43
CA LEU A 278 -2.59 -10.63 0.36
C LEU A 278 -2.51 -12.11 0.76
N ILE A 279 -2.26 -13.00 -0.21
CA ILE A 279 -2.10 -14.44 0.03
C ILE A 279 -0.94 -14.70 1.00
N GLY A 280 0.19 -14.01 0.79
CA GLY A 280 1.37 -14.10 1.66
C GLY A 280 1.11 -13.69 3.11
N MET A 281 0.04 -12.94 3.38
CA MET A 281 -0.40 -12.54 4.72
C MET A 281 -1.66 -13.29 5.20
N GLY A 282 -2.05 -14.37 4.52
CA GLY A 282 -3.21 -15.19 4.90
C GLY A 282 -4.57 -14.51 4.64
N ILE A 283 -4.63 -13.52 3.76
CA ILE A 283 -5.86 -12.85 3.34
C ILE A 283 -6.33 -13.49 2.04
N LEU A 284 -7.59 -13.93 1.99
CA LEU A 284 -8.19 -14.58 0.82
C LEU A 284 -8.58 -13.53 -0.26
N PRO A 285 -7.98 -13.54 -1.46
CA PRO A 285 -8.41 -12.69 -2.55
C PRO A 285 -9.49 -13.39 -3.40
N LEU A 286 -10.66 -12.78 -3.51
CA LEU A 286 -11.78 -13.26 -4.32
C LEU A 286 -12.12 -12.23 -5.40
N GLU A 287 -12.40 -12.70 -6.62
CA GLU A 287 -12.91 -11.86 -7.70
C GLU A 287 -14.39 -12.12 -7.95
N PHE A 288 -15.16 -11.04 -8.16
CA PHE A 288 -16.53 -11.17 -8.64
C PHE A 288 -16.59 -11.87 -10.00
N PRO A 289 -17.69 -12.57 -10.32
CA PRO A 289 -17.93 -13.06 -11.68
C PRO A 289 -17.89 -11.93 -12.71
N GLN A 290 -17.61 -12.28 -13.97
CA GLN A 290 -17.61 -11.30 -15.06
C GLN A 290 -18.96 -10.57 -15.15
N GLY A 291 -18.93 -9.24 -15.13
CA GLY A 291 -20.13 -8.39 -15.19
C GLY A 291 -20.84 -8.18 -13.86
N VAL A 292 -20.46 -8.93 -12.81
CA VAL A 292 -20.93 -8.72 -11.44
C VAL A 292 -20.00 -7.75 -10.73
N THR A 293 -20.57 -6.74 -10.09
CA THR A 293 -19.85 -5.69 -9.36
C THR A 293 -20.60 -5.39 -8.07
N ARG A 294 -19.92 -4.69 -7.15
CA ARG A 294 -20.56 -4.12 -5.95
C ARG A 294 -21.79 -3.26 -6.28
N LYS A 295 -21.79 -2.59 -7.45
CA LYS A 295 -22.89 -1.73 -7.89
C LYS A 295 -24.06 -2.52 -8.48
N THR A 296 -23.80 -3.55 -9.28
CA THR A 296 -24.87 -4.39 -9.86
C THR A 296 -25.55 -5.24 -8.80
N LEU A 297 -24.84 -5.59 -7.73
CA LEU A 297 -25.39 -6.27 -6.55
C LEU A 297 -26.12 -5.31 -5.59
N GLY A 298 -26.02 -4.01 -5.81
CA GLY A 298 -26.62 -2.98 -4.96
C GLY A 298 -26.05 -2.96 -3.53
N LEU A 299 -24.75 -3.26 -3.36
CA LEU A 299 -24.14 -3.33 -2.04
C LEU A 299 -24.10 -1.95 -1.38
N THR A 300 -24.40 -1.94 -0.10
CA THR A 300 -24.41 -0.75 0.76
C THR A 300 -23.23 -0.71 1.72
N GLY A 301 -22.55 -1.85 1.91
CA GLY A 301 -21.54 -2.06 2.93
C GLY A 301 -22.14 -2.56 4.26
N GLU A 302 -23.47 -2.68 4.37
CA GLU A 302 -24.13 -3.20 5.58
C GLU A 302 -24.24 -4.72 5.60
N GLU A 303 -23.93 -5.36 4.48
CA GLU A 303 -24.05 -6.79 4.31
C GLU A 303 -23.09 -7.55 5.24
N VAL A 304 -23.56 -8.68 5.74
CA VAL A 304 -22.74 -9.69 6.42
C VAL A 304 -22.29 -10.71 5.39
N ILE A 305 -20.99 -11.03 5.41
CA ILE A 305 -20.34 -11.90 4.43
C ILE A 305 -20.00 -13.24 5.08
N ASP A 306 -20.47 -14.33 4.46
CA ASP A 306 -20.03 -15.68 4.73
C ASP A 306 -19.28 -16.24 3.51
N VAL A 307 -18.11 -16.84 3.72
CA VAL A 307 -17.30 -17.51 2.69
C VAL A 307 -17.09 -18.97 3.10
N ALA A 308 -17.70 -19.87 2.34
CA ALA A 308 -17.74 -21.30 2.67
C ALA A 308 -16.78 -22.13 1.80
N ASP A 309 -16.63 -23.41 2.15
CA ASP A 309 -15.87 -24.43 1.40
C ASP A 309 -14.37 -24.12 1.28
N LEU A 310 -13.79 -23.47 2.29
CA LEU A 310 -12.37 -23.13 2.28
C LEU A 310 -11.46 -24.32 2.62
N GLN A 311 -12.03 -25.40 3.15
CA GLN A 311 -11.31 -26.64 3.51
C GLN A 311 -10.92 -27.46 2.28
N ASN A 312 -11.72 -27.39 1.20
CA ASN A 312 -11.49 -28.10 -0.06
C ASN A 312 -10.88 -27.19 -1.13
N LEU A 313 -10.29 -26.07 -0.72
CA LEU A 313 -9.81 -25.02 -1.62
C LEU A 313 -8.78 -25.58 -2.61
N ARG A 314 -9.00 -25.29 -3.90
CA ARG A 314 -8.08 -25.59 -5.00
C ARG A 314 -7.65 -24.30 -5.70
N PRO A 315 -6.48 -24.26 -6.34
CA PRO A 315 -6.07 -23.08 -7.09
C PRO A 315 -7.12 -22.71 -8.16
N GLY A 316 -7.50 -21.44 -8.21
CA GLY A 316 -8.48 -20.91 -9.14
C GLY A 316 -9.94 -21.36 -8.91
N ALA A 317 -10.24 -22.02 -7.79
CA ALA A 317 -11.58 -22.53 -7.50
C ALA A 317 -12.63 -21.41 -7.43
N THR A 318 -13.87 -21.74 -7.78
CA THR A 318 -15.02 -20.87 -7.53
C THR A 318 -15.55 -21.11 -6.12
N ILE A 319 -15.67 -20.04 -5.33
CA ILE A 319 -16.04 -20.06 -3.92
C ILE A 319 -17.38 -19.34 -3.73
N PRO A 320 -18.37 -19.99 -3.08
CA PRO A 320 -19.63 -19.35 -2.78
C PRO A 320 -19.44 -18.29 -1.68
N VAL A 321 -19.83 -17.06 -1.97
CA VAL A 321 -19.89 -15.96 -1.02
C VAL A 321 -21.34 -15.61 -0.77
N THR A 322 -21.84 -15.81 0.44
CA THR A 322 -23.21 -15.43 0.81
C THR A 322 -23.20 -14.04 1.42
N LEU A 323 -24.01 -13.16 0.85
CA LEU A 323 -24.25 -11.80 1.29
C LEU A 323 -25.61 -11.76 1.98
N THR A 324 -25.63 -11.48 3.28
CA THR A 324 -26.87 -11.28 4.04
C THR A 324 -27.11 -9.78 4.25
N ARG A 325 -28.21 -9.26 3.68
CA ARG A 325 -28.60 -7.85 3.79
C ARG A 325 -29.24 -7.55 5.14
N SER A 326 -29.42 -6.27 5.45
CA SER A 326 -30.01 -5.80 6.71
C SER A 326 -31.48 -6.21 6.89
N ASP A 327 -32.21 -6.43 5.79
CA ASP A 327 -33.58 -6.99 5.80
C ASP A 327 -33.63 -8.52 5.96
N GLY A 328 -32.46 -9.18 6.09
CA GLY A 328 -32.32 -10.62 6.21
C GLY A 328 -32.34 -11.38 4.88
N SER A 329 -32.56 -10.70 3.75
CA SER A 329 -32.45 -11.33 2.43
C SER A 329 -31.02 -11.80 2.17
N LYS A 330 -30.90 -12.93 1.48
CA LYS A 330 -29.60 -13.56 1.18
C LYS A 330 -29.42 -13.74 -0.31
N GLU A 331 -28.22 -13.47 -0.77
CA GLU A 331 -27.78 -13.74 -2.14
C GLU A 331 -26.41 -14.40 -2.10
N THR A 332 -26.22 -15.46 -2.88
CA THR A 332 -24.93 -16.15 -2.99
C THR A 332 -24.29 -15.87 -4.32
N VAL A 333 -23.06 -15.34 -4.30
CA VAL A 333 -22.28 -14.98 -5.47
C VAL A 333 -21.12 -15.97 -5.64
N PRO A 334 -20.95 -16.59 -6.83
CA PRO A 334 -19.88 -17.56 -7.08
C PRO A 334 -18.56 -16.84 -7.44
N CYS A 335 -17.85 -16.33 -6.44
CA CYS A 335 -16.61 -15.59 -6.65
C CYS A 335 -15.44 -16.51 -7.04
N ARG A 336 -14.55 -16.05 -7.92
CA ARG A 336 -13.33 -16.78 -8.26
C ARG A 336 -12.27 -16.56 -7.18
N CYS A 337 -11.76 -17.62 -6.57
CA CYS A 337 -10.58 -17.54 -5.70
C CYS A 337 -9.33 -17.26 -6.54
N ARG A 338 -8.60 -16.21 -6.16
CA ARG A 338 -7.38 -15.76 -6.82
C ARG A 338 -6.12 -16.25 -6.15
N ILE A 339 -6.18 -17.44 -5.57
CA ILE A 339 -5.00 -18.28 -5.32
C ILE A 339 -4.77 -19.07 -6.61
N ASP A 340 -3.75 -18.71 -7.38
CA ASP A 340 -3.61 -19.13 -8.77
C ASP A 340 -2.68 -20.36 -8.91
N THR A 341 -1.89 -20.69 -7.87
CA THR A 341 -0.93 -21.81 -7.90
C THR A 341 -0.99 -22.68 -6.65
N ALA A 342 -0.46 -23.90 -6.73
CA ALA A 342 -0.34 -24.80 -5.59
C ALA A 342 0.56 -24.22 -4.48
N THR A 343 1.66 -23.55 -4.84
CA THR A 343 2.56 -22.90 -3.88
C THR A 343 1.86 -21.79 -3.10
N GLU A 344 1.07 -20.95 -3.77
CA GLU A 344 0.26 -19.92 -3.11
C GLU A 344 -0.78 -20.52 -2.17
N LEU A 345 -1.39 -21.65 -2.56
CA LEU A 345 -2.30 -22.37 -1.69
C LEU A 345 -1.59 -22.89 -0.43
N THR A 346 -0.39 -23.44 -0.57
CA THR A 346 0.44 -23.87 0.58
C THR A 346 0.74 -22.71 1.52
N TYR A 347 1.05 -21.52 1.00
CA TYR A 347 1.25 -20.33 1.84
C TYR A 347 -0.02 -19.95 2.58
N TYR A 348 -1.17 -19.94 1.91
CA TYR A 348 -2.45 -19.61 2.53
C TYR A 348 -2.83 -20.62 3.63
N GLN A 349 -2.65 -21.92 3.38
CA GLN A 349 -2.87 -22.99 4.36
C GLN A 349 -1.95 -22.88 5.59
N ASN A 350 -0.83 -22.18 5.46
CA ASN A 350 0.09 -21.90 6.55
C ASN A 350 -0.23 -20.59 7.31
N ASP A 351 -1.30 -19.88 6.96
CA ASP A 351 -1.60 -18.52 7.43
C ASP A 351 -0.56 -17.47 6.97
N GLY A 352 0.06 -17.72 5.82
CA GLY A 352 0.99 -16.81 5.14
C GLY A 352 2.38 -17.39 4.90
N ILE A 353 3.16 -16.69 4.07
CA ILE A 353 4.50 -17.12 3.65
C ILE A 353 5.50 -17.10 4.80
N LEU A 354 5.41 -16.12 5.72
CA LEU A 354 6.32 -16.03 6.85
C LEU A 354 6.17 -17.22 7.80
N HIS A 355 4.92 -17.61 8.09
CA HIS A 355 4.59 -18.79 8.86
C HIS A 355 5.12 -20.07 8.19
N TYR A 356 4.89 -20.22 6.88
CA TYR A 356 5.41 -21.36 6.11
C TYR A 356 6.94 -21.48 6.21
N VAL A 357 7.67 -20.38 6.01
CA VAL A 357 9.14 -20.38 6.07
C VAL A 357 9.63 -20.78 7.46
N ILE A 358 9.06 -20.22 8.52
CA ILE A 358 9.45 -20.56 9.90
C ILE A 358 9.20 -22.04 10.18
N ARG A 359 8.03 -22.61 9.82
CA ARG A 359 7.76 -24.05 10.02
C ARG A 359 8.75 -24.93 9.27
N ASN A 360 9.16 -24.53 8.07
CA ASN A 360 10.17 -25.26 7.31
C ASN A 360 11.59 -25.15 7.85
N MET A 361 11.89 -24.13 8.66
CA MET A 361 13.18 -24.01 9.35
C MET A 361 13.22 -24.78 10.67
N LEU A 362 12.05 -25.13 11.24
CA LEU A 362 11.93 -25.94 12.45
C LEU A 362 12.08 -27.45 12.17
N ASN A 363 11.84 -27.87 10.93
CA ASN A 363 12.04 -29.22 10.43
C ASN A 363 13.40 -29.33 9.74
#